data_AF-A0AAX6MUX2-F1
#
_entry.id   AF-A0AAX6MUX2-F1
#
_cell.length_a   1.000
_cell.length_b   1.000
_cell.length_c   1.000
_cell.angle_alpha   90.00
_cell.angle_beta   90.00
_cell.angle_gamma   90.00
#
_symmetry.space_group_name_H-M   'P 1'
#
loop_
_entity.id
_entity.type
_entity.pdbx_description
1 polymer ?
#
loop_
_entity_poly.entity_id
_entity_poly.type
_entity_poly.pdbx_seq_one_letter_code
_entity_poly.pdbx_strand_id
1 'polypeptide(L)'
;MSKPGVIWTLEAPGGTKIYVEDLPLEDPYSGSYNTYAQDIPASNLVSLNMQSPTLTKTIESLKQFLVRAQGTQNLNYNGRGQGTSFSFKENERLPPFIGILLRSYDWNHSAEEVKRHWNFSKIRHLTLIDVPLYRFLTSVPFAELRDLETFHCEDFTTHTPDRREQASEILYKLIQNIKALHTIKITCHTNFFRIDSLLRHAGSLQVLSFRDYVGFDDETKQYPTMRVADLVQLSTTLVNLDSLELGMDASACDPDLFFQALCNFPRLTKLVLHTHTLWQAWEAADQGGDRDYKAAVQTLSTLTDNKRGSAWQDIVLNVGGWKPVMVRRLGQAWQEKNKQGIYAERCFEIKRDEETGQYVLWENHAIDNTSV
;
A
#
# COMPACT_ATOMS: atom_id res chain seq x y z
N MET A 1 8.95 -29.75 2.78
CA MET A 1 10.35 -29.29 2.71
C MET A 1 10.32 -27.87 2.19
N SER A 2 10.34 -26.90 3.10
CA SER A 2 10.51 -25.47 2.80
C SER A 2 11.90 -25.29 2.18
N LYS A 3 11.99 -24.57 1.05
CA LYS A 3 13.29 -24.18 0.50
C LYS A 3 13.98 -23.27 1.54
N PRO A 4 15.25 -23.49 1.89
CA PRO A 4 15.99 -22.52 2.69
C PRO A 4 16.08 -21.19 1.92
N GLY A 5 16.00 -20.07 2.64
CA GLY A 5 16.03 -18.72 2.07
C GLY A 5 17.23 -18.52 1.14
N VAL A 6 17.05 -17.69 0.11
CA VAL A 6 18.08 -17.46 -0.90
C VAL A 6 19.05 -16.40 -0.38
N ILE A 7 20.30 -16.80 -0.16
CA ILE A 7 21.38 -15.90 0.22
C ILE A 7 22.17 -15.51 -1.02
N TRP A 8 22.16 -14.22 -1.33
CA TRP A 8 22.99 -13.64 -2.37
C TRP A 8 24.20 -12.96 -1.73
N THR A 9 25.38 -13.25 -2.27
CA THR A 9 26.62 -12.61 -1.86
C THR A 9 27.17 -11.77 -3.02
N LEU A 10 27.63 -10.57 -2.69
CA LEU A 10 28.33 -9.70 -3.63
C LEU A 10 29.70 -9.35 -3.05
N GLU A 11 30.76 -9.69 -3.77
CA GLU A 11 32.10 -9.23 -3.42
C GLU A 11 32.24 -7.75 -3.81
N ALA A 12 32.55 -6.90 -2.84
CA ALA A 12 32.75 -5.47 -3.04
C ALA A 12 34.09 -5.01 -2.44
N PRO A 13 34.69 -3.91 -2.93
CA PRO A 13 35.82 -3.28 -2.27
C PRO A 13 35.40 -2.87 -0.85
N GLY A 14 35.90 -3.59 0.18
CA GLY A 14 35.48 -3.43 1.58
C GLY A 14 34.88 -4.67 2.24
N GLY A 15 34.72 -5.78 1.51
CA GLY A 15 34.27 -7.07 2.04
C GLY A 15 33.01 -7.60 1.36
N THR A 16 32.65 -8.85 1.66
CA THR A 16 31.46 -9.51 1.13
C THR A 16 30.20 -8.83 1.68
N LYS A 17 29.28 -8.44 0.80
CA LYS A 17 27.93 -7.97 1.15
C LYS A 17 26.94 -9.11 1.02
N ILE A 18 26.01 -9.21 1.97
CA ILE A 18 25.01 -10.27 2.03
C ILE A 18 23.61 -9.68 1.91
N TYR A 19 22.83 -10.25 1.01
CA TYR A 19 21.42 -9.97 0.80
C TYR A 19 20.64 -11.28 1.00
N VAL A 20 19.68 -11.26 1.90
CA VAL A 20 18.89 -12.45 2.23
C VAL A 20 17.47 -12.24 1.74
N GLU A 21 16.98 -13.17 0.93
CA GLU A 21 15.62 -13.20 0.40
C GLU A 21 14.89 -14.45 0.88
N ASP A 22 13.57 -14.35 1.05
CA ASP A 22 12.70 -15.46 1.46
C ASP A 22 13.17 -16.20 2.72
N LEU A 23 13.72 -15.49 3.71
CA LEU A 23 14.15 -16.13 4.96
C LEU A 23 12.92 -16.66 5.71
N PRO A 24 12.80 -17.98 5.94
CA PRO A 24 11.68 -18.53 6.69
C PRO A 24 11.79 -18.08 8.15
N LEU A 25 10.65 -17.66 8.71
CA LEU A 25 10.48 -17.46 10.14
C LEU A 25 10.30 -18.83 10.81
N GLU A 26 11.33 -19.66 10.81
CA GLU A 26 11.33 -20.94 11.53
C GLU A 26 12.60 -21.03 12.37
N ASP A 27 12.45 -21.00 13.68
CA ASP A 27 13.49 -21.45 14.59
C ASP A 27 13.07 -22.82 15.13
N PRO A 28 13.57 -23.91 14.53
CA PRO A 28 13.28 -25.26 15.02
C PRO A 28 13.80 -25.50 16.44
N TYR A 29 14.60 -24.58 17.00
CA TYR A 29 15.24 -24.72 18.31
C TYR A 29 14.90 -23.52 19.20
N SER A 30 13.63 -23.38 19.60
CA SER A 30 13.25 -22.40 20.62
C SER A 30 14.13 -22.57 21.88
N GLY A 31 15.13 -21.70 22.07
CA GLY A 31 16.19 -21.83 23.07
C GLY A 31 17.23 -20.71 22.98
N SER A 32 18.40 -20.87 23.62
CA SER A 32 19.53 -19.92 23.59
C SER A 32 20.28 -19.86 22.25
N TYR A 33 19.81 -20.59 21.23
CA TYR A 33 20.41 -20.70 19.91
C TYR A 33 19.74 -19.68 18.98
N ASN A 34 20.54 -18.79 18.39
CA ASN A 34 20.07 -17.86 17.37
C ASN A 34 20.57 -18.34 16.01
N THR A 35 19.73 -19.10 15.30
CA THR A 35 20.04 -19.73 14.02
C THR A 35 20.50 -18.71 12.97
N TYR A 36 19.87 -17.53 12.93
CA TYR A 36 20.26 -16.43 12.02
C TYR A 36 21.70 -15.97 12.23
N ALA A 37 22.13 -15.87 13.49
CA ALA A 37 23.45 -15.36 13.84
C ALA A 37 24.60 -16.35 13.54
N GLN A 38 24.29 -17.64 13.31
CA GLN A 38 25.29 -18.63 12.90
C GLN A 38 25.43 -18.71 11.38
N ASP A 39 24.31 -18.66 10.67
CA ASP A 39 24.29 -18.86 9.22
C ASP A 39 24.64 -17.58 8.45
N ILE A 40 24.38 -16.41 9.04
CA ILE A 40 24.57 -15.12 8.39
C ILE A 40 25.54 -14.26 9.20
N PRO A 41 26.73 -13.95 8.67
CA PRO A 41 27.65 -13.00 9.28
C PRO A 41 27.01 -11.60 9.39
N ALA A 42 26.64 -11.20 10.62
CA ALA A 42 25.92 -9.96 10.89
C ALA A 42 26.65 -8.70 10.38
N SER A 43 27.98 -8.70 10.39
CA SER A 43 28.81 -7.58 9.88
C SER A 43 28.65 -7.31 8.39
N ASN A 44 28.19 -8.31 7.64
CA ASN A 44 28.15 -8.30 6.18
C ASN A 44 26.73 -8.12 5.64
N LEU A 45 25.70 -8.17 6.51
CA LEU A 45 24.31 -8.05 6.13
C LEU A 45 23.98 -6.63 5.64
N VAL A 46 23.38 -6.55 4.45
CA VAL A 46 22.90 -5.29 3.85
C VAL A 46 21.38 -5.26 3.77
N SER A 47 20.76 -6.36 3.38
CA SER A 47 19.29 -6.47 3.22
C SER A 47 18.79 -7.78 3.81
N LEU A 48 17.69 -7.70 4.55
CA LEU A 48 17.01 -8.84 5.12
C LEU A 48 15.54 -8.82 4.70
N ASN A 49 15.14 -9.77 3.86
CA ASN A 49 13.76 -9.98 3.44
C ASN A 49 13.23 -11.33 3.92
N MET A 50 12.06 -11.29 4.54
CA MET A 50 11.46 -12.42 5.25
C MET A 50 10.29 -12.98 4.46
N GLN A 51 10.17 -14.31 4.48
CA GLN A 51 9.07 -15.00 3.81
C GLN A 51 7.72 -14.76 4.50
N SER A 52 6.64 -14.79 3.70
CA SER A 52 5.22 -14.76 4.10
C SER A 52 4.87 -15.82 5.17
N PRO A 53 3.88 -15.57 6.06
CA PRO A 53 4.07 -15.72 7.50
C PRO A 53 4.04 -17.17 8.03
N THR A 54 5.09 -17.59 8.74
CA THR A 54 5.15 -18.85 9.51
C THR A 54 4.94 -18.63 11.03
N LEU A 55 4.48 -19.68 11.73
CA LEU A 55 4.08 -19.67 13.15
C LEU A 55 5.29 -19.69 14.08
N THR A 56 5.88 -18.57 14.52
CA THR A 56 6.99 -18.72 15.50
C THR A 56 7.25 -17.58 16.47
N LYS A 57 7.77 -18.02 17.63
CA LYS A 57 8.35 -17.29 18.77
C LYS A 57 9.70 -16.60 18.45
N THR A 58 9.97 -16.27 17.19
CA THR A 58 11.31 -15.93 16.66
C THR A 58 11.66 -14.45 16.63
N ILE A 59 10.72 -13.58 16.98
CA ILE A 59 10.91 -12.14 16.85
C ILE A 59 12.08 -11.61 17.70
N GLU A 60 12.33 -12.25 18.85
CA GLU A 60 13.44 -11.91 19.73
C GLU A 60 14.80 -12.35 19.14
N SER A 61 14.87 -13.52 18.51
CA SER A 61 16.08 -13.98 17.80
C SER A 61 16.39 -13.07 16.61
N LEU A 62 15.38 -12.66 15.84
CA LEU A 62 15.51 -11.67 14.77
C LEU A 62 16.06 -10.34 15.30
N LYS A 63 15.48 -9.82 16.38
CA LYS A 63 15.93 -8.58 17.01
C LYS A 63 17.39 -8.69 17.45
N GLN A 64 17.77 -9.76 18.16
CA GLN A 64 19.15 -9.97 18.61
C GLN A 64 20.14 -10.02 17.45
N PHE A 65 19.73 -10.59 16.31
CA PHE A 65 20.53 -10.60 15.10
C PHE A 65 20.67 -9.20 14.49
N LEU A 66 19.57 -8.46 14.33
CA LEU A 66 19.56 -7.10 13.79
C LEU A 66 20.38 -6.12 14.63
N VAL A 67 20.33 -6.24 15.96
CA VAL A 67 21.15 -5.44 16.89
C VAL A 67 22.65 -5.69 16.68
N ARG A 68 23.06 -6.88 16.24
CA ARG A 68 24.46 -7.16 15.87
C ARG A 68 24.78 -6.70 14.46
N ALA A 69 23.80 -6.70 13.56
CA ALA A 69 23.94 -6.36 12.16
C ALA A 69 23.84 -4.85 11.87
N GLN A 70 24.70 -4.04 12.51
CA GLN A 70 24.66 -2.57 12.42
C GLN A 70 24.89 -1.99 11.02
N GLY A 71 25.40 -2.79 10.08
CA GLY A 71 25.55 -2.42 8.66
C GLY A 71 24.28 -2.56 7.82
N THR A 72 23.21 -3.15 8.37
CA THR A 72 21.97 -3.44 7.64
C THR A 72 21.30 -2.16 7.18
N GLN A 73 20.93 -2.12 5.90
CA GLN A 73 20.29 -0.97 5.27
C GLN A 73 18.79 -1.18 5.08
N ASN A 74 18.36 -2.40 4.78
CA ASN A 74 16.96 -2.69 4.48
C ASN A 74 16.42 -3.84 5.32
N LEU A 75 15.21 -3.66 5.84
CA LEU A 75 14.44 -4.67 6.56
C LEU A 75 13.06 -4.80 5.92
N ASN A 76 12.74 -6.00 5.43
CA ASN A 76 11.39 -6.39 5.06
C ASN A 76 10.91 -7.48 6.02
N TYR A 77 10.07 -7.07 6.97
CA TYR A 77 9.45 -7.92 7.96
C TYR A 77 8.01 -8.25 7.57
N ASN A 78 7.69 -9.54 7.53
CA ASN A 78 6.37 -10.06 7.23
C ASN A 78 5.87 -10.96 8.37
N GLY A 79 5.00 -10.42 9.21
CA GLY A 79 4.52 -11.05 10.44
C GLY A 79 3.09 -11.59 10.38
N ARG A 80 2.57 -12.04 11.54
CA ARG A 80 1.19 -12.54 11.71
C ARG A 80 0.25 -11.56 12.42
N GLY A 81 0.73 -10.37 12.79
CA GLY A 81 -0.03 -9.39 13.55
C GLY A 81 0.26 -9.47 15.06
N GLN A 82 -0.81 -9.51 15.85
CA GLN A 82 -0.79 -9.40 17.32
C GLN A 82 0.35 -10.16 18.02
N GLY A 83 1.00 -9.50 18.98
CA GLY A 83 2.05 -10.10 19.80
C GLY A 83 3.43 -10.19 19.13
N THR A 84 3.60 -9.56 17.97
CA THR A 84 4.87 -9.53 17.24
C THR A 84 5.54 -8.15 17.33
N SER A 85 5.99 -7.77 18.54
CA SER A 85 6.81 -6.57 18.76
C SER A 85 8.20 -6.91 19.33
N PHE A 86 9.20 -6.11 18.98
CA PHE A 86 10.52 -6.21 19.61
C PHE A 86 10.49 -5.76 21.06
N SER A 87 11.21 -6.46 21.94
CA SER A 87 11.47 -6.01 23.31
C SER A 87 12.96 -5.70 23.44
N PHE A 88 13.29 -4.46 23.78
CA PHE A 88 14.68 -3.99 23.83
C PHE A 88 15.23 -3.95 25.25
N LYS A 89 16.50 -4.29 25.39
CA LYS A 89 17.32 -3.99 26.58
C LYS A 89 17.95 -2.60 26.43
N GLU A 90 18.37 -2.00 27.54
CA GLU A 90 18.86 -0.61 27.58
C GLU A 90 19.95 -0.26 26.56
N ASN A 91 20.87 -1.20 26.28
CA ASN A 91 22.01 -0.99 25.39
C ASN A 91 21.77 -1.47 23.95
N GLU A 92 20.55 -1.90 23.61
CA GLU A 92 20.23 -2.40 22.28
C GLU A 92 19.72 -1.26 21.41
N ARG A 93 20.19 -1.19 20.16
CA ARG A 93 19.67 -0.23 19.18
C ARG A 93 19.71 -0.83 17.78
N LEU A 94 18.64 -0.61 17.04
CA LEU A 94 18.55 -1.05 15.65
C LEU A 94 19.46 -0.22 14.73
N PRO A 95 19.89 -0.82 13.61
CA PRO A 95 20.64 -0.11 12.58
C PRO A 95 19.89 1.11 12.04
N PRO A 96 20.59 2.15 11.55
CA PRO A 96 19.98 3.27 10.85
C PRO A 96 19.53 2.83 9.43
N PHE A 97 18.35 2.22 9.34
CA PHE A 97 17.82 1.70 8.08
C PHE A 97 17.57 2.82 7.05
N ILE A 98 17.80 2.47 5.78
CA ILE A 98 17.40 3.25 4.61
C ILE A 98 15.97 2.89 4.19
N GLY A 99 15.64 1.59 4.24
CA GLY A 99 14.32 1.06 3.88
C GLY A 99 13.75 0.15 4.96
N ILE A 100 12.50 0.40 5.36
CA ILE A 100 11.75 -0.47 6.27
C ILE A 100 10.40 -0.81 5.63
N LEU A 101 10.10 -2.10 5.53
CA LEU A 101 8.76 -2.63 5.31
C LEU A 101 8.37 -3.46 6.54
N LEU A 102 7.29 -3.05 7.20
CA LEU A 102 6.68 -3.80 8.28
C LEU A 102 5.26 -4.21 7.85
N ARG A 103 5.05 -5.51 7.64
CA ARG A 103 3.73 -6.09 7.42
C ARG A 103 3.29 -6.85 8.66
N SER A 104 2.13 -6.50 9.18
CA SER A 104 1.52 -7.11 10.36
C SER A 104 2.47 -7.15 11.57
N TYR A 105 3.29 -6.11 11.74
CA TYR A 105 4.11 -5.89 12.93
C TYR A 105 3.27 -5.19 14.00
N ASP A 106 3.19 -5.77 15.19
CA ASP A 106 2.35 -5.23 16.27
C ASP A 106 3.04 -4.04 16.96
N TRP A 107 2.99 -2.87 16.33
CA TRP A 107 3.67 -1.69 16.85
C TRP A 107 3.12 -1.24 18.20
N ASN A 108 3.86 -1.56 19.26
CA ASN A 108 3.53 -1.23 20.65
C ASN A 108 4.73 -0.63 21.38
N HIS A 109 5.35 0.39 20.78
CA HIS A 109 6.51 1.10 21.34
C HIS A 109 6.10 2.48 21.83
N SER A 110 6.60 2.89 23.00
CA SER A 110 6.53 4.26 23.49
C SER A 110 7.48 5.19 22.74
N ALA A 111 7.26 6.51 22.83
CA ALA A 111 8.15 7.49 22.20
C ALA A 111 9.59 7.41 22.77
N GLU A 112 9.72 7.11 24.06
CA GLU A 112 11.00 6.93 24.74
C GLU A 112 11.74 5.68 24.23
N GLU A 113 11.02 4.57 24.05
CA GLU A 113 11.60 3.35 23.49
C GLU A 113 12.03 3.56 22.03
N VAL A 114 11.20 4.21 21.23
CA VAL A 114 11.54 4.55 19.83
C VAL A 114 12.81 5.39 19.79
N LYS A 115 12.88 6.46 20.59
CA LYS A 115 14.05 7.35 20.63
C LYS A 115 15.34 6.63 21.03
N ARG A 116 15.26 5.62 21.90
CA ARG A 116 16.43 4.86 22.39
C ARG A 116 16.84 3.76 21.43
N HIS A 117 15.88 3.00 20.92
CA HIS A 117 16.11 1.69 20.32
C HIS A 117 15.86 1.64 18.82
N TRP A 118 15.00 2.51 18.30
CA TRP A 118 14.82 2.67 16.86
C TRP A 118 15.73 3.78 16.32
N ASN A 119 16.04 3.71 15.02
CA ASN A 119 16.92 4.67 14.38
C ASN A 119 16.43 4.97 12.97
N PHE A 120 15.62 6.01 12.83
CA PHE A 120 15.11 6.45 11.53
C PHE A 120 15.99 7.52 10.88
N SER A 121 17.18 7.79 11.40
CA SER A 121 18.04 8.90 10.95
C SER A 121 18.46 8.88 9.47
N LYS A 122 18.36 7.71 8.81
CA LYS A 122 18.69 7.53 7.39
C LYS A 122 17.49 7.09 6.53
N ILE A 123 16.29 7.03 7.11
CA ILE A 123 15.14 6.44 6.43
C ILE A 123 14.77 7.24 5.18
N ARG A 124 14.57 6.52 4.07
CA ARG A 124 14.10 7.04 2.78
C ARG A 124 12.84 6.34 2.32
N HIS A 125 12.68 5.07 2.67
CA HIS A 125 11.53 4.26 2.26
C HIS A 125 10.88 3.63 3.49
N LEU A 126 9.60 3.92 3.70
CA LEU A 126 8.83 3.40 4.83
C LEU A 126 7.51 2.83 4.35
N THR A 127 7.29 1.55 4.62
CA THR A 127 6.06 0.82 4.30
C THR A 127 5.51 0.17 5.56
N LEU A 128 4.25 0.48 5.89
CA LEU A 128 3.55 0.02 7.08
C LEU A 128 2.21 -0.60 6.67
N ILE A 129 2.13 -1.92 6.64
CA ILE A 129 0.91 -2.64 6.24
C ILE A 129 0.38 -3.43 7.42
N ASP A 130 -0.87 -3.20 7.79
CA ASP A 130 -1.51 -3.80 8.99
C ASP A 130 -0.68 -3.58 10.27
N VAL A 131 -0.07 -2.41 10.37
CA VAL A 131 0.64 -1.92 11.55
C VAL A 131 -0.27 -0.92 12.26
N PRO A 132 -0.44 -0.96 13.60
CA PRO A 132 -1.24 0.00 14.35
C PRO A 132 -0.77 1.45 14.14
N LEU A 133 -1.35 2.16 13.17
CA LEU A 133 -0.78 3.37 12.60
C LEU A 133 -0.83 4.53 13.59
N TYR A 134 -1.91 4.63 14.37
CA TYR A 134 -2.01 5.64 15.43
C TYR A 134 -0.86 5.53 16.45
N ARG A 135 -0.49 4.31 16.87
CA ARG A 135 0.61 4.09 17.82
C ARG A 135 1.96 4.42 17.19
N PHE A 136 2.16 4.04 15.92
CA PHE A 136 3.37 4.41 15.19
C PHE A 136 3.53 5.94 15.11
N LEU A 137 2.50 6.63 14.62
CA LEU A 137 2.54 8.07 14.38
C LEU A 137 2.70 8.90 15.67
N THR A 138 2.24 8.39 16.82
CA THR A 138 2.37 9.07 18.12
C THR A 138 3.69 8.77 18.84
N SER A 139 4.42 7.73 18.43
CA SER A 139 5.70 7.34 19.06
C SER A 139 6.92 7.76 18.25
N VAL A 140 6.81 7.91 16.92
CA VAL A 140 7.94 8.29 16.05
C VAL A 140 8.04 9.80 15.86
N PRO A 141 9.18 10.44 16.17
CA PRO A 141 9.36 11.87 15.93
C PRO A 141 9.36 12.20 14.43
N PHE A 142 8.52 13.15 14.01
CA PHE A 142 8.42 13.56 12.59
C PHE A 142 9.74 14.07 12.00
N ALA A 143 10.61 14.65 12.84
CA ALA A 143 11.92 15.12 12.42
C ALA A 143 12.81 14.01 11.84
N GLU A 144 12.63 12.76 12.30
CA GLU A 144 13.39 11.62 11.75
C GLU A 144 12.83 11.13 10.41
N LEU A 145 11.56 11.44 10.10
CA LEU A 145 10.89 11.02 8.86
C LEU A 145 10.92 12.09 7.75
N ARG A 146 11.50 13.27 8.03
CA ARG A 146 11.47 14.44 7.12
C ARG A 146 12.08 14.20 5.74
N ASP A 147 12.95 13.19 5.65
CA ASP A 147 13.82 12.90 4.52
C ASP A 147 13.30 11.69 3.70
N LEU A 148 12.08 11.21 4.00
CA LEU A 148 11.39 10.16 3.24
C LEU A 148 11.17 10.55 1.77
N GLU A 149 11.38 9.58 0.89
CA GLU A 149 11.11 9.64 -0.55
C GLU A 149 9.91 8.77 -0.92
N THR A 150 9.72 7.65 -0.21
CA THR A 150 8.61 6.73 -0.39
C THR A 150 7.91 6.52 0.95
N PHE A 151 6.61 6.71 0.97
CA PHE A 151 5.79 6.42 2.14
C PHE A 151 4.52 5.65 1.76
N HIS A 152 4.36 4.48 2.36
CA HIS A 152 3.21 3.60 2.16
C HIS A 152 2.63 3.21 3.53
N CYS A 153 1.34 3.46 3.76
CA CYS A 153 0.65 2.95 4.94
C CYS A 153 -0.78 2.47 4.67
N GLU A 154 -1.13 1.32 5.25
CA GLU A 154 -2.48 0.74 5.23
C GLU A 154 -2.75 0.10 6.60
N ASP A 155 -3.80 0.51 7.29
CA ASP A 155 -4.11 0.04 8.66
C ASP A 155 -5.51 -0.58 8.76
N PHE A 156 -5.58 -1.90 8.56
CA PHE A 156 -6.79 -2.69 8.81
C PHE A 156 -6.75 -3.45 10.13
N THR A 157 -5.89 -3.04 11.06
CA THR A 157 -5.80 -3.70 12.36
C THR A 157 -7.13 -3.61 13.10
N THR A 158 -7.58 -4.74 13.67
CA THR A 158 -8.85 -4.85 14.40
C THR A 158 -8.65 -5.09 15.89
N HIS A 159 -7.40 -5.30 16.30
CA HIS A 159 -7.03 -5.69 17.67
C HIS A 159 -6.70 -4.53 18.59
N THR A 160 -6.53 -3.34 18.04
CA THR A 160 -6.41 -2.10 18.79
C THR A 160 -7.70 -1.29 18.72
N PRO A 161 -8.00 -0.43 19.72
CA PRO A 161 -9.13 0.49 19.62
C PRO A 161 -9.06 1.31 18.34
N ASP A 162 -10.21 1.49 17.69
CA ASP A 162 -10.26 2.27 16.45
C ASP A 162 -9.89 3.73 16.72
N ARG A 163 -8.79 4.16 16.09
CA ARG A 163 -8.24 5.52 16.16
C ARG A 163 -7.89 6.03 14.76
N ARG A 164 -8.52 5.50 13.72
CA ARG A 164 -8.19 5.82 12.31
C ARG A 164 -8.43 7.29 11.97
N GLU A 165 -9.44 7.92 12.56
CA GLU A 165 -9.67 9.37 12.40
C GLU A 165 -8.48 10.18 12.94
N GLN A 166 -8.08 9.94 14.20
CA GLN A 166 -6.94 10.63 14.79
C GLN A 166 -5.63 10.31 14.04
N ALA A 167 -5.46 9.06 13.62
CA ALA A 167 -4.31 8.67 12.79
C ALA A 167 -4.29 9.47 11.48
N SER A 168 -5.44 9.66 10.83
CA SER A 168 -5.55 10.43 9.57
C SER A 168 -5.15 11.90 9.75
N GLU A 169 -5.54 12.54 10.86
CA GLU A 169 -5.12 13.91 11.17
C GLU A 169 -3.61 14.02 11.41
N ILE A 170 -3.02 13.05 12.12
CA ILE A 170 -1.58 13.02 12.39
C ILE A 170 -0.81 12.72 11.10
N LEU A 171 -1.33 11.83 10.26
CA LEU A 171 -0.78 11.48 8.95
C LEU A 171 -0.69 12.69 8.02
N TYR A 172 -1.75 13.50 7.97
CA TYR A 172 -1.78 14.76 7.24
C TYR A 172 -0.63 15.68 7.69
N LYS A 173 -0.45 15.85 9.01
CA LYS A 173 0.64 16.66 9.57
C LYS A 173 2.01 16.07 9.25
N LEU A 174 2.18 14.75 9.29
CA LEU A 174 3.44 14.08 8.94
C LEU A 174 3.81 14.38 7.48
N ILE A 175 2.90 14.11 6.53
CA ILE A 175 3.15 14.33 5.10
C ILE A 175 3.47 15.80 4.80
N GLN A 176 2.85 16.73 5.53
CA GLN A 176 3.17 18.14 5.43
C GLN A 176 4.58 18.50 5.95
N ASN A 177 5.19 17.70 6.82
CA ASN A 177 6.54 17.94 7.36
C ASN A 177 7.65 17.25 6.56
N ILE A 178 7.31 16.36 5.63
CA ILE A 178 8.29 15.71 4.75
C ILE A 178 8.72 16.70 3.67
N LYS A 179 10.00 16.67 3.30
CA LYS A 179 10.59 17.62 2.36
C LYS A 179 10.14 17.41 0.92
N ALA A 180 10.22 16.17 0.44
CA ALA A 180 9.92 15.82 -0.94
C ALA A 180 9.62 14.31 -1.07
N LEU A 181 8.34 13.97 -1.22
CA LEU A 181 7.92 12.59 -1.51
C LEU A 181 7.82 12.38 -3.03
N HIS A 182 8.33 11.24 -3.48
CA HIS A 182 8.17 10.73 -4.84
C HIS A 182 6.99 9.74 -4.92
N THR A 183 6.77 8.99 -3.85
CA THR A 183 5.69 8.00 -3.79
C THR A 183 4.93 8.12 -2.48
N ILE A 184 3.61 8.28 -2.60
CA ILE A 184 2.67 8.28 -1.48
C ILE A 184 1.64 7.20 -1.76
N LYS A 185 1.51 6.21 -0.88
CA LYS A 185 0.43 5.22 -0.92
C LYS A 185 -0.24 5.14 0.44
N ILE A 186 -1.40 5.75 0.60
CA ILE A 186 -2.05 5.85 1.91
C ILE A 186 -3.49 5.39 1.86
N THR A 187 -3.90 4.68 2.91
CA THR A 187 -5.30 4.51 3.28
C THR A 187 -5.58 5.37 4.51
N CYS A 188 -6.50 6.32 4.39
CA CYS A 188 -6.86 7.25 5.45
C CYS A 188 -8.33 7.69 5.30
N HIS A 189 -8.94 8.28 6.33
CA HIS A 189 -10.24 8.93 6.11
C HIS A 189 -10.05 10.21 5.30
N THR A 190 -10.44 10.19 4.03
CA THR A 190 -10.14 11.25 3.06
C THR A 190 -10.79 12.58 3.45
N ASN A 191 -11.94 12.53 4.15
CA ASN A 191 -12.61 13.71 4.71
C ASN A 191 -11.77 14.47 5.76
N PHE A 192 -10.85 13.80 6.44
CA PHE A 192 -9.95 14.41 7.43
C PHE A 192 -8.54 14.69 6.86
N PHE A 193 -8.31 14.37 5.59
CA PHE A 193 -7.01 14.52 4.95
C PHE A 193 -7.08 15.57 3.84
N ARG A 194 -6.45 16.73 4.06
CA ARG A 194 -6.50 17.84 3.11
C ARG A 194 -5.44 17.70 2.02
N ILE A 195 -5.83 18.00 0.79
CA ILE A 195 -4.96 17.88 -0.40
C ILE A 195 -3.76 18.83 -0.40
N ASP A 196 -3.75 19.90 0.40
CA ASP A 196 -2.61 20.82 0.46
C ASP A 196 -1.33 20.16 0.96
N SER A 197 -1.45 19.09 1.75
CA SER A 197 -0.32 18.24 2.11
C SER A 197 0.28 17.51 0.89
N LEU A 198 -0.52 17.11 -0.09
CA LEU A 198 -0.07 16.48 -1.34
C LEU A 198 0.55 17.52 -2.28
N LEU A 199 -0.05 18.70 -2.39
CA LEU A 199 0.43 19.81 -3.22
C LEU A 199 1.83 20.28 -2.83
N ARG A 200 2.22 20.13 -1.55
CA ARG A 200 3.59 20.41 -1.09
C ARG A 200 4.65 19.61 -1.84
N HIS A 201 4.29 18.44 -2.35
CA HIS A 201 5.17 17.53 -3.08
C HIS A 201 5.03 17.68 -4.60
N ALA A 202 4.41 18.74 -5.10
CA ALA A 202 4.16 18.93 -6.53
C ALA A 202 5.40 18.82 -7.42
N GLY A 203 6.56 19.23 -6.92
CA GLY A 203 7.83 19.16 -7.64
C GLY A 203 8.44 17.75 -7.72
N SER A 204 8.03 16.81 -6.85
CA SER A 204 8.67 15.49 -6.72
C SER A 204 7.72 14.31 -6.90
N LEU A 205 6.42 14.49 -6.62
CA LEU A 205 5.46 13.40 -6.55
C LEU A 205 5.21 12.78 -7.93
N GLN A 206 5.45 11.47 -8.00
CA GLN A 206 5.38 10.61 -9.19
C GLN A 206 4.24 9.59 -9.05
N VAL A 207 4.10 9.00 -7.87
CA VAL A 207 3.09 7.97 -7.59
C VAL A 207 2.21 8.40 -6.42
N LEU A 208 0.89 8.42 -6.63
CA LEU A 208 -0.10 8.70 -5.59
C LEU A 208 -1.17 7.61 -5.57
N SER A 209 -1.27 6.89 -4.45
CA SER A 209 -2.46 6.12 -4.08
C SER A 209 -3.11 6.75 -2.87
N PHE A 210 -4.38 7.14 -3.02
CA PHE A 210 -5.13 7.84 -1.99
C PHE A 210 -6.51 7.18 -1.82
N ARG A 211 -6.64 6.34 -0.79
CA ARG A 211 -7.83 5.50 -0.55
C ARG A 211 -8.45 5.74 0.82
N ASP A 212 -9.76 5.49 0.90
CA ASP A 212 -10.53 5.53 2.15
C ASP A 212 -10.76 4.13 2.75
N TYR A 213 -10.85 4.06 4.08
CA TYR A 213 -11.17 2.84 4.82
C TYR A 213 -12.55 2.27 4.51
N VAL A 214 -13.53 3.11 4.13
CA VAL A 214 -14.91 2.70 3.82
C VAL A 214 -14.94 1.60 2.74
N GLY A 215 -14.02 1.66 1.76
CA GLY A 215 -13.95 0.66 0.68
C GLY A 215 -15.22 0.59 -0.18
N PHE A 216 -15.29 -0.42 -1.05
CA PHE A 216 -16.43 -0.67 -1.95
C PHE A 216 -17.10 -2.03 -1.66
N ASP A 217 -16.81 -2.63 -0.51
CA ASP A 217 -17.31 -3.94 -0.10
C ASP A 217 -18.81 -3.96 0.25
N ASP A 218 -19.40 -2.80 0.50
CA ASP A 218 -20.81 -2.60 0.84
C ASP A 218 -21.44 -1.59 -0.12
N GLU A 219 -22.36 -2.05 -0.98
CA GLU A 219 -23.06 -1.21 -1.98
C GLU A 219 -24.03 -0.19 -1.37
N THR A 220 -24.31 -0.26 -0.07
CA THR A 220 -25.19 0.68 0.62
C THR A 220 -24.45 1.88 1.23
N LYS A 221 -23.12 1.79 1.34
CA LYS A 221 -22.29 2.86 1.89
C LYS A 221 -21.77 3.74 0.77
N GLN A 222 -21.95 5.04 0.93
CA GLN A 222 -21.34 6.02 0.05
C GLN A 222 -19.83 6.06 0.28
N TYR A 223 -19.04 5.95 -0.79
CA TYR A 223 -17.59 6.06 -0.69
C TYR A 223 -17.15 7.54 -0.69
N PRO A 224 -16.31 7.97 0.28
CA PRO A 224 -15.77 9.34 0.30
C PRO A 224 -14.92 9.66 -0.93
N THR A 225 -15.55 10.33 -1.91
CA THR A 225 -14.94 10.68 -3.19
C THR A 225 -14.25 12.04 -3.09
N MET A 226 -13.03 12.13 -3.64
CA MET A 226 -12.31 13.41 -3.71
C MET A 226 -13.15 14.44 -4.49
N ARG A 227 -13.24 15.66 -3.95
CA ARG A 227 -13.98 16.75 -4.60
C ARG A 227 -13.35 17.07 -5.96
N VAL A 228 -14.18 17.29 -6.97
CA VAL A 228 -13.72 17.64 -8.33
C VAL A 228 -12.79 18.86 -8.33
N ALA A 229 -13.08 19.89 -7.53
CA ALA A 229 -12.23 21.08 -7.43
C ALA A 229 -10.82 20.75 -6.92
N ASP A 230 -10.72 19.84 -5.95
CA ASP A 230 -9.43 19.38 -5.41
C ASP A 230 -8.68 18.57 -6.48
N LEU A 231 -9.36 17.68 -7.19
CA LEU A 231 -8.75 16.88 -8.26
C LEU A 231 -8.27 17.76 -9.43
N VAL A 232 -9.02 18.80 -9.79
CA VAL A 232 -8.60 19.81 -10.79
C VAL A 232 -7.33 20.53 -10.31
N GLN A 233 -7.27 20.92 -9.04
CA GLN A 233 -6.08 21.54 -8.48
C GLN A 233 -4.86 20.60 -8.50
N LEU A 234 -5.05 19.32 -8.16
CA LEU A 234 -4.00 18.31 -8.28
C LEU A 234 -3.54 18.13 -9.73
N SER A 235 -4.48 18.07 -10.69
CA SER A 235 -4.19 17.84 -12.12
C SER A 235 -3.31 18.93 -12.74
N THR A 236 -3.44 20.16 -12.26
CA THR A 236 -2.67 21.30 -12.75
C THR A 236 -1.35 21.51 -12.00
N THR A 237 -1.25 21.01 -10.77
CA THR A 237 -0.09 21.26 -9.89
C THR A 237 0.89 20.09 -9.88
N LEU A 238 0.41 18.83 -9.86
CA LEU A 238 1.24 17.62 -9.79
C LEU A 238 1.78 17.24 -11.18
N VAL A 239 2.65 18.09 -11.72
CA VAL A 239 3.13 17.97 -13.11
C VAL A 239 4.01 16.73 -13.38
N ASN A 240 4.54 16.10 -12.33
CA ASN A 240 5.39 14.92 -12.40
C ASN A 240 4.66 13.60 -12.12
N LEU A 241 3.36 13.64 -11.80
CA LEU A 241 2.60 12.45 -11.44
C LEU A 241 2.46 11.54 -12.66
N ASP A 242 2.98 10.32 -12.57
CA ASP A 242 2.91 9.28 -13.61
C ASP A 242 1.87 8.20 -13.30
N SER A 243 1.58 7.97 -12.02
CA SER A 243 0.65 6.95 -11.53
C SER A 243 -0.28 7.49 -10.47
N LEU A 244 -1.59 7.28 -10.65
CA LEU A 244 -2.65 7.71 -9.74
C LEU A 244 -3.59 6.56 -9.42
N GLU A 245 -3.90 6.39 -8.15
CA GLU A 245 -4.89 5.46 -7.65
C GLU A 245 -5.89 6.16 -6.74
N LEU A 246 -7.17 6.08 -7.07
CA LEU A 246 -8.28 6.75 -6.37
C LEU A 246 -9.52 5.86 -6.30
N GLY A 247 -10.37 6.12 -5.32
CA GLY A 247 -11.75 5.64 -5.33
C GLY A 247 -12.71 6.73 -5.79
N MET A 248 -13.75 6.33 -6.52
CA MET A 248 -14.82 7.19 -7.02
C MET A 248 -16.17 6.54 -6.80
N ASP A 249 -17.08 7.31 -6.20
CA ASP A 249 -18.50 7.04 -6.15
C ASP A 249 -19.21 8.04 -7.09
N ALA A 250 -19.84 7.50 -8.14
CA ALA A 250 -20.57 8.31 -9.11
C ALA A 250 -21.77 9.06 -8.50
N SER A 251 -22.26 8.65 -7.33
CA SER A 251 -23.31 9.37 -6.60
C SER A 251 -22.78 10.59 -5.84
N ALA A 252 -21.47 10.66 -5.60
CA ALA A 252 -20.82 11.69 -4.79
C ALA A 252 -20.21 12.84 -5.62
N CYS A 253 -20.20 12.73 -6.95
CA CYS A 253 -19.62 13.73 -7.85
C CYS A 253 -20.29 13.72 -9.23
N ASP A 254 -19.97 14.73 -10.06
CA ASP A 254 -20.24 14.70 -11.49
C ASP A 254 -19.16 13.85 -12.19
N PRO A 255 -19.50 12.68 -12.76
CA PRO A 255 -18.52 11.79 -13.38
C PRO A 255 -17.76 12.43 -14.54
N ASP A 256 -18.42 13.23 -15.37
CA ASP A 256 -17.80 13.81 -16.56
C ASP A 256 -16.72 14.83 -16.17
N LEU A 257 -17.02 15.68 -15.18
CA LEU A 257 -16.04 16.63 -14.64
C LEU A 257 -14.89 15.91 -13.91
N PHE A 258 -15.18 14.79 -13.22
CA PHE A 258 -14.16 13.98 -12.56
C PHE A 258 -13.18 13.36 -13.57
N PHE A 259 -13.70 12.72 -14.62
CA PHE A 259 -12.88 12.13 -15.69
C PHE A 259 -12.11 13.20 -16.48
N GLN A 260 -12.72 14.37 -16.72
CA GLN A 260 -12.01 15.49 -17.34
C GLN A 260 -10.81 15.94 -16.48
N ALA A 261 -10.95 16.00 -15.17
CA ALA A 261 -9.85 16.34 -14.26
C ALA A 261 -8.73 15.29 -14.30
N LEU A 262 -9.06 13.99 -14.33
CA LEU A 262 -8.07 12.92 -14.51
C LEU A 262 -7.31 13.04 -15.85
N CYS A 263 -8.01 13.41 -16.92
CA CYS A 263 -7.40 13.57 -18.24
C CYS A 263 -6.47 14.79 -18.34
N ASN A 264 -6.54 15.75 -17.41
CA ASN A 264 -5.74 16.97 -17.44
C ASN A 264 -4.34 16.82 -16.84
N PHE A 265 -4.03 15.72 -16.15
CA PHE A 265 -2.69 15.49 -15.64
C PHE A 265 -1.71 15.29 -16.82
N PRO A 266 -0.63 16.10 -16.93
CA PRO A 266 0.19 16.14 -18.14
C PRO A 266 1.07 14.88 -18.34
N ARG A 267 1.53 14.27 -17.25
CA ARG A 267 2.43 13.09 -17.26
C ARG A 267 1.80 11.82 -16.73
N LEU A 268 0.53 11.88 -16.31
CA LEU A 268 -0.17 10.71 -15.80
C LEU A 268 -0.40 9.72 -16.94
N THR A 269 0.11 8.51 -16.76
CA THR A 269 0.03 7.41 -17.75
C THR A 269 -0.57 6.15 -17.17
N LYS A 270 -0.61 6.02 -15.84
CA LYS A 270 -1.20 4.89 -15.13
C LYS A 270 -2.31 5.35 -14.21
N LEU A 271 -3.49 4.76 -14.33
CA LEU A 271 -4.64 5.06 -13.48
C LEU A 271 -5.23 3.77 -12.92
N VAL A 272 -5.45 3.73 -11.61
CA VAL A 272 -6.29 2.73 -10.96
C VAL A 272 -7.48 3.46 -10.34
N LEU A 273 -8.69 3.12 -10.80
CA LEU A 273 -9.92 3.70 -10.30
C LEU A 273 -10.79 2.60 -9.68
N HIS A 274 -11.13 2.78 -8.41
CA HIS A 274 -12.02 1.89 -7.67
C HIS A 274 -13.44 2.47 -7.66
N THR A 275 -14.46 1.67 -7.95
CA THR A 275 -15.87 2.10 -8.02
C THR A 275 -16.81 1.03 -7.45
N HIS A 276 -18.05 1.41 -7.15
CA HIS A 276 -19.11 0.47 -6.82
C HIS A 276 -19.51 -0.37 -8.05
N THR A 277 -19.94 -1.61 -7.80
CA THR A 277 -20.78 -2.34 -8.75
C THR A 277 -22.14 -1.64 -8.87
N LEU A 278 -22.64 -1.56 -10.09
CA LEU A 278 -23.98 -1.04 -10.40
C LEU A 278 -25.08 -2.06 -10.12
N TRP A 279 -24.70 -3.30 -9.78
CA TRP A 279 -25.65 -4.34 -9.39
C TRP A 279 -25.95 -4.28 -7.90
N GLN A 280 -27.23 -4.26 -7.58
CA GLN A 280 -27.70 -4.49 -6.21
C GLN A 280 -27.99 -5.98 -6.01
N ALA A 281 -27.70 -6.51 -4.81
CA ALA A 281 -27.85 -7.93 -4.49
C ALA A 281 -29.26 -8.48 -4.79
N TRP A 282 -30.30 -7.67 -4.60
CA TRP A 282 -31.71 -8.05 -4.77
C TRP A 282 -32.28 -7.83 -6.18
N GLU A 283 -31.53 -7.20 -7.10
CA GLU A 283 -32.01 -7.00 -8.47
C GLU A 283 -32.04 -8.33 -9.24
N ALA A 284 -33.13 -8.59 -9.97
CA ALA A 284 -33.15 -9.67 -10.95
C ALA A 284 -32.12 -9.38 -12.06
N ALA A 285 -31.45 -10.42 -12.57
CA ALA A 285 -30.66 -10.27 -13.79
C ALA A 285 -31.57 -9.78 -14.91
N ASP A 286 -31.27 -8.60 -15.46
CA ASP A 286 -32.08 -8.01 -16.52
C ASP A 286 -31.75 -8.64 -17.90
N GLN A 287 -32.67 -8.48 -18.85
CA GLN A 287 -32.39 -8.77 -20.27
C GLN A 287 -31.56 -7.67 -20.94
N GLY A 288 -31.22 -6.61 -20.20
CA GLY A 288 -30.53 -5.40 -20.65
C GLY A 288 -29.00 -5.57 -20.74
N GLY A 289 -28.45 -6.66 -20.24
CA GLY A 289 -27.04 -7.00 -20.36
C GLY A 289 -26.18 -6.43 -19.24
N ASP A 290 -24.88 -6.70 -19.31
CA ASP A 290 -23.94 -6.43 -18.24
C ASP A 290 -23.69 -4.93 -17.99
N ARG A 291 -24.30 -4.38 -16.92
CA ARG A 291 -24.24 -2.95 -16.58
C ARG A 291 -22.83 -2.49 -16.21
N ASP A 292 -22.11 -3.29 -15.43
CA ASP A 292 -20.74 -2.98 -15.01
C ASP A 292 -19.80 -2.96 -16.22
N TYR A 293 -19.93 -3.94 -17.12
CA TYR A 293 -19.15 -3.96 -18.37
C TYR A 293 -19.44 -2.73 -19.24
N LYS A 294 -20.72 -2.38 -19.45
CA LYS A 294 -21.09 -1.20 -20.24
C LYS A 294 -20.54 0.09 -19.65
N ALA A 295 -20.67 0.27 -18.33
CA ALA A 295 -20.15 1.44 -17.64
C ALA A 295 -18.62 1.51 -17.69
N ALA A 296 -17.94 0.37 -17.54
CA ALA A 296 -16.49 0.29 -17.68
C ALA A 296 -16.03 0.68 -19.09
N VAL A 297 -16.64 0.11 -20.14
CA VAL A 297 -16.31 0.45 -21.54
C VAL A 297 -16.52 1.94 -21.81
N GLN A 298 -17.64 2.52 -21.36
CA GLN A 298 -17.91 3.94 -21.52
C GLN A 298 -16.88 4.80 -20.78
N THR A 299 -16.56 4.45 -19.54
CA THR A 299 -15.56 5.18 -18.72
C THR A 299 -14.19 5.14 -19.38
N LEU A 300 -13.75 3.95 -19.81
CA LEU A 300 -12.45 3.76 -20.47
C LEU A 300 -12.38 4.55 -21.78
N SER A 301 -13.42 4.50 -22.62
CA SER A 301 -13.48 5.32 -23.86
C SER A 301 -13.36 6.81 -23.53
N THR A 302 -14.13 7.31 -22.57
CA THR A 302 -14.07 8.71 -22.15
C THR A 302 -12.65 9.09 -21.71
N LEU A 303 -11.98 8.24 -20.91
CA LEU A 303 -10.62 8.50 -20.43
C LEU A 303 -9.58 8.46 -21.57
N THR A 304 -9.69 7.51 -22.50
CA THR A 304 -8.75 7.40 -23.63
C THR A 304 -8.94 8.52 -24.64
N ASP A 305 -10.19 8.88 -24.96
CA ASP A 305 -10.51 9.84 -26.01
C ASP A 305 -10.22 11.29 -25.58
N ASN A 306 -10.30 11.59 -24.28
CA ASN A 306 -10.13 12.94 -23.74
C ASN A 306 -8.76 13.20 -23.12
N LYS A 307 -7.85 12.21 -23.10
CA LYS A 307 -6.54 12.34 -22.45
C LYS A 307 -5.75 13.51 -23.02
N ARG A 308 -5.24 14.38 -22.13
CA ARG A 308 -4.33 15.47 -22.48
C ARG A 308 -2.90 15.15 -22.01
N GLY A 309 -1.92 15.59 -22.80
CA GLY A 309 -0.51 15.32 -22.52
C GLY A 309 -0.12 13.89 -22.89
N SER A 310 0.54 13.20 -21.98
CA SER A 310 1.04 11.83 -22.22
C SER A 310 -0.13 10.86 -22.39
N ALA A 311 -0.07 9.99 -23.39
CA ALA A 311 -1.07 8.94 -23.59
C ALA A 311 -1.09 7.96 -22.41
N TRP A 312 -2.25 7.39 -22.11
CA TRP A 312 -2.35 6.31 -21.14
C TRP A 312 -1.51 5.12 -21.59
N GLN A 313 -0.87 4.49 -20.63
CA GLN A 313 -0.20 3.20 -20.79
C GLN A 313 -1.05 2.09 -20.18
N ASP A 314 -1.70 2.40 -19.04
CA ASP A 314 -2.47 1.43 -18.28
C ASP A 314 -3.62 2.14 -17.54
N ILE A 315 -4.85 1.64 -17.69
CA ILE A 315 -5.99 2.05 -16.86
C ILE A 315 -6.67 0.79 -16.32
N VAL A 316 -6.78 0.73 -15.00
CA VAL A 316 -7.46 -0.34 -14.27
C VAL A 316 -8.71 0.23 -13.62
N LEU A 317 -9.87 -0.36 -13.92
CA LEU A 317 -11.13 -0.12 -13.23
C LEU A 317 -11.46 -1.32 -12.35
N ASN A 318 -11.38 -1.14 -11.03
CA ASN A 318 -11.78 -2.14 -10.05
C ASN A 318 -13.20 -1.84 -9.58
N VAL A 319 -14.11 -2.76 -9.87
CA VAL A 319 -15.53 -2.66 -9.53
C VAL A 319 -15.81 -3.52 -8.32
N GLY A 320 -16.56 -2.97 -7.34
CA GLY A 320 -17.11 -3.71 -6.21
C GLY A 320 -16.13 -4.09 -5.09
N GLY A 321 -14.87 -3.69 -5.19
CA GLY A 321 -13.91 -3.85 -4.10
C GLY A 321 -12.45 -3.76 -4.52
N TRP A 322 -11.61 -3.36 -3.57
CA TRP A 322 -10.13 -3.33 -3.70
C TRP A 322 -9.40 -4.01 -2.54
N LYS A 323 -10.12 -4.34 -1.45
CA LYS A 323 -9.55 -5.10 -0.34
C LYS A 323 -9.26 -6.52 -0.82
N PRO A 324 -8.16 -7.18 -0.38
CA PRO A 324 -7.93 -8.60 -0.63
C PRO A 324 -9.10 -9.42 -0.11
N VAL A 325 -9.99 -9.82 -1.02
CA VAL A 325 -11.24 -10.47 -0.64
C VAL A 325 -10.97 -11.96 -0.44
N MET A 326 -10.61 -12.34 0.78
CA MET A 326 -10.78 -13.73 1.22
C MET A 326 -12.27 -14.11 1.42
N VAL A 327 -13.20 -13.14 1.35
CA VAL A 327 -14.64 -13.34 1.57
C VAL A 327 -15.43 -12.54 0.54
N ARG A 328 -15.66 -13.12 -0.66
CA ARG A 328 -16.60 -12.60 -1.68
C ARG A 328 -17.90 -12.27 -0.97
N ARG A 329 -18.68 -11.25 -1.35
CA ARG A 329 -20.01 -11.00 -0.73
C ARG A 329 -20.80 -12.33 -0.63
N LEU A 330 -20.77 -12.98 0.55
CA LEU A 330 -21.17 -14.39 0.72
C LEU A 330 -22.68 -14.53 0.96
N GLY A 331 -23.41 -13.42 0.98
CA GLY A 331 -24.86 -13.41 1.16
C GLY A 331 -25.56 -14.25 0.09
N GLN A 332 -26.66 -14.90 0.48
CA GLN A 332 -27.42 -15.80 -0.40
C GLN A 332 -27.78 -15.15 -1.74
N ALA A 333 -28.17 -13.88 -1.73
CA ALA A 333 -28.52 -13.12 -2.92
C ALA A 333 -27.35 -12.99 -3.93
N TRP A 334 -26.13 -12.72 -3.44
CA TRP A 334 -24.93 -12.68 -4.28
C TRP A 334 -24.50 -14.07 -4.76
N GLN A 335 -24.71 -15.13 -3.97
CA GLN A 335 -24.48 -16.51 -4.42
C GLN A 335 -25.40 -16.90 -5.58
N GLU A 336 -26.67 -16.48 -5.55
CA GLU A 336 -27.62 -16.71 -6.63
C GLU A 336 -27.24 -15.95 -7.91
N LYS A 337 -26.73 -14.71 -7.80
CA LYS A 337 -26.18 -13.95 -8.94
C LYS A 337 -24.91 -14.56 -9.51
N ASN A 338 -24.00 -15.04 -8.66
CA ASN A 338 -22.78 -15.70 -9.10
C ASN A 338 -23.10 -16.96 -9.92
N LYS A 339 -24.15 -17.72 -9.56
CA LYS A 339 -24.64 -18.87 -10.37
C LYS A 339 -25.14 -18.47 -11.76
N GLN A 340 -25.51 -17.20 -11.93
CA GLN A 340 -25.93 -16.60 -13.20
C GLN A 340 -24.76 -15.92 -13.94
N GLY A 341 -23.53 -15.99 -13.40
CA GLY A 341 -22.34 -15.38 -13.98
C GLY A 341 -22.18 -13.88 -13.69
N ILE A 342 -22.99 -13.31 -12.79
CA ILE A 342 -22.89 -11.90 -12.38
C ILE A 342 -22.10 -11.84 -11.07
N TYR A 343 -20.95 -11.15 -11.10
CA TYR A 343 -20.04 -11.02 -9.97
C TYR A 343 -20.01 -9.57 -9.48
N ALA A 344 -19.96 -9.38 -8.16
CA ALA A 344 -19.84 -8.06 -7.55
C ALA A 344 -18.46 -7.44 -7.80
N GLU A 345 -17.40 -8.26 -7.71
CA GLU A 345 -16.02 -7.83 -7.86
C GLU A 345 -15.46 -8.15 -9.25
N ARG A 346 -15.07 -7.12 -10.01
CA ARG A 346 -14.54 -7.25 -11.38
C ARG A 346 -13.42 -6.27 -11.63
N CYS A 347 -12.52 -6.63 -12.55
CA CYS A 347 -11.39 -5.79 -12.93
C CYS A 347 -11.37 -5.64 -14.46
N PHE A 348 -11.50 -4.42 -14.94
CA PHE A 348 -11.35 -4.08 -16.35
C PHE A 348 -10.04 -3.33 -16.52
N GLU A 349 -9.19 -3.82 -17.41
CA GLU A 349 -7.87 -3.25 -17.65
C GLU A 349 -7.75 -2.89 -19.14
N ILE A 350 -7.35 -1.65 -19.44
CA ILE A 350 -6.99 -1.25 -20.79
C ILE A 350 -5.50 -0.93 -20.82
N LYS A 351 -4.77 -1.60 -21.70
CA LYS A 351 -3.34 -1.37 -21.90
C LYS A 351 -3.09 -0.85 -23.29
N ARG A 352 -2.14 0.08 -23.40
CA ARG A 352 -1.67 0.55 -24.69
C ARG A 352 -0.57 -0.38 -25.17
N ASP A 353 -0.81 -1.00 -26.32
CA ASP A 353 0.18 -1.83 -26.98
C ASP A 353 1.36 -0.96 -27.47
N GLU A 354 2.58 -1.35 -27.11
CA GLU A 354 3.77 -0.54 -27.37
C GLU A 354 4.14 -0.51 -28.87
N GLU A 355 3.82 -1.56 -29.63
CA GLU A 355 4.17 -1.70 -31.04
C GLU A 355 3.18 -0.98 -31.96
N THR A 356 1.90 -1.15 -31.71
CA THR A 356 0.79 -0.64 -32.53
C THR A 356 0.23 0.68 -32.01
N GLY A 357 0.48 1.01 -30.74
CA GLY A 357 -0.09 2.17 -30.06
C GLY A 357 -1.59 2.07 -29.80
N GLN A 358 -2.22 0.93 -30.10
CA GLN A 358 -3.65 0.66 -29.91
C GLN A 358 -3.95 0.26 -28.47
N TYR A 359 -5.17 0.53 -28.02
CA TYR A 359 -5.64 0.12 -26.70
C TYR A 359 -6.31 -1.25 -26.78
N VAL A 360 -5.92 -2.16 -25.87
CA VAL A 360 -6.50 -3.49 -25.74
C VAL A 360 -7.17 -3.61 -24.38
N LEU A 361 -8.45 -3.98 -24.39
CA LEU A 361 -9.28 -4.19 -23.19
C LEU A 361 -9.23 -5.65 -22.76
N TRP A 362 -9.05 -5.85 -21.46
CA TRP A 362 -9.04 -7.13 -20.78
C TRP A 362 -10.02 -7.09 -19.62
N GLU A 363 -10.71 -8.21 -19.38
CA GLU A 363 -11.43 -8.44 -18.15
C GLU A 363 -10.67 -9.50 -17.34
N ASN A 364 -10.19 -9.09 -16.17
CA ASN A 364 -9.51 -9.97 -15.23
C ASN A 364 -10.44 -10.24 -14.03
N HIS A 365 -10.25 -11.40 -13.39
CA HIS A 365 -10.73 -11.56 -12.02
C HIS A 365 -9.97 -10.59 -11.11
N ALA A 366 -10.66 -9.96 -10.15
CA ALA A 366 -10.08 -8.94 -9.27
C ALA A 366 -8.70 -9.34 -8.76
N ILE A 367 -7.70 -8.49 -9.02
CA ILE A 367 -6.30 -8.76 -8.69
C ILE A 367 -6.17 -8.84 -7.18
N ASP A 368 -5.67 -9.97 -6.68
CA ASP A 368 -5.32 -10.11 -5.27
C ASP A 368 -4.05 -9.29 -5.00
N ASN A 369 -4.20 -8.14 -4.35
CA ASN A 369 -3.09 -7.22 -3.98
C ASN A 369 -2.14 -7.81 -2.91
N THR A 370 -2.19 -9.12 -2.67
CA THR A 370 -1.28 -9.85 -1.77
C THR A 370 0.10 -10.10 -2.39
N SER A 371 0.29 -9.79 -3.67
CA SER A 371 1.58 -9.94 -4.37
C SER A 371 2.40 -8.65 -4.32
N VAL A 372 3.04 -8.38 -3.17
CA VAL A 372 4.23 -7.52 -3.07
C VAL A 372 5.30 -8.27 -2.29
#